data_AF-A0A226ED79-F1
#
_entry.id   AF-A0A226ED79-F1
#
_cell.length_a   1.000
_cell.length_b   1.000
_cell.length_c   1.000
_cell.angle_alpha   90.00
_cell.angle_beta   90.00
_cell.angle_gamma   90.00
#
_symmetry.space_group_name_H-M   'P 1'
#
loop_
_entity.id
_entity.type
_entity.pdbx_description
1 polymer ?
#
loop_
_entity_poly.entity_id
_entity_poly.type
_entity_poly.pdbx_seq_one_letter_code
_entity_poly.pdbx_strand_id
1 'polypeptide(L)'
;MDAPTLKSARSVCTLWADLGASLLAKQVSVTFTAEQCCRKEISKELGSLDPKLTRSVILIMAPPPCCWISLPENFATNLPHVSHHIVELDVTMSSKFVPALEQMWIMHHFPNLRQLTITVVTIEVDDQDNSDLHDEEADVDVEFIAVTPKIPKFMALPNLAFLKIVVSDRYDSGRDDGISSICQGLLNSASDILNVDIHASFFPDFTTCTNLEVLSYTLVQFLYNWVEEYGNVDMSKLTGMLDACRNSLTGLTLSFPRDLENFAPVNFMLPSIPNLSVINIRKMYPLGNFLHPVNLPNLTHVTFSDYNSSCLSLTDIFQNFDLPHERITSLDVEAFYTFFDTDVETAAKIVRLFPSVTNFRLKLTVFDELNLPEMLQSFATWDLTSGLVEIESGQKSTDLLAVLRGVVWWQGLAHTAVNFDVLESPKFVLDDEMKEILLLCRSLRWIKISGFRMEEEERKKFEEFIEEHALQISLLNWVN
;
A
#
# COMPACT_ATOMS: atom_id res chain seq x y z
N MET A 1 12.29 -23.80 -54.81
CA MET A 1 10.91 -23.80 -54.27
C MET A 1 10.00 -23.25 -55.36
N ASP A 2 8.94 -23.97 -55.69
CA ASP A 2 7.89 -23.49 -56.58
C ASP A 2 6.97 -22.49 -55.85
N ALA A 3 6.27 -21.65 -56.60
CA ALA A 3 5.40 -20.59 -56.07
C ALA A 3 4.32 -21.07 -55.07
N PRO A 4 3.69 -22.25 -55.23
CA PRO A 4 2.70 -22.76 -54.27
C PRO A 4 3.30 -23.07 -52.89
N THR A 5 4.47 -23.70 -52.85
CA THR A 5 5.16 -24.05 -51.59
C THR A 5 5.62 -22.79 -50.85
N LEU A 6 6.05 -21.77 -51.60
CA LEU A 6 6.42 -20.47 -51.05
C LEU A 6 5.22 -19.71 -50.46
N LYS A 7 4.04 -19.83 -51.08
CA LYS A 7 2.77 -19.28 -50.58
C LYS A 7 2.29 -20.00 -49.31
N SER A 8 2.41 -21.33 -49.27
CA SER A 8 2.04 -22.13 -48.11
C SER A 8 2.96 -21.87 -46.91
N ALA A 9 4.28 -21.84 -47.13
CA ALA A 9 5.26 -21.53 -46.08
C ALA A 9 5.08 -20.11 -45.51
N ARG A 10 4.82 -19.10 -46.37
CA ARG A 10 4.51 -17.74 -45.93
C ARG A 10 3.26 -17.70 -45.05
N SER A 11 2.21 -18.45 -45.40
CA SER A 11 0.95 -18.49 -44.65
C SER A 11 1.13 -19.13 -43.26
N VAL A 12 1.96 -20.17 -43.17
CA VAL A 12 2.33 -20.80 -41.90
C VAL A 12 3.14 -19.82 -41.05
N CYS A 13 4.16 -19.17 -41.62
CA CYS A 13 4.97 -18.20 -40.89
C CYS A 13 4.15 -17.00 -40.38
N THR A 14 3.17 -16.49 -41.13
CA THR A 14 2.29 -15.41 -40.66
C THR A 14 1.39 -15.87 -39.51
N LEU A 15 0.87 -17.10 -39.55
CA LEU A 15 0.07 -17.65 -38.46
C LEU A 15 0.91 -17.83 -37.19
N TRP A 16 2.14 -18.32 -37.32
CA TRP A 16 3.06 -18.45 -36.19
C TRP A 16 3.52 -17.09 -35.66
N ALA A 17 3.71 -16.09 -36.53
CA ALA A 17 3.97 -14.73 -36.11
C ALA A 17 2.78 -14.15 -35.34
N ASP A 18 1.55 -14.37 -35.80
CA ASP A 18 0.34 -13.90 -35.13
C ASP A 18 0.12 -14.57 -33.76
N LEU A 19 0.28 -15.90 -33.70
CA LEU A 19 0.16 -16.66 -32.45
C LEU A 19 1.30 -16.33 -31.50
N GLY A 20 2.52 -16.24 -32.01
CA GLY A 20 3.72 -15.89 -31.27
C GLY A 20 3.62 -14.49 -30.69
N ALA A 21 3.22 -13.49 -31.49
CA ALA A 21 3.03 -12.12 -31.05
C ALA A 21 1.95 -12.04 -29.96
N SER A 22 0.81 -12.71 -30.11
CA SER A 22 -0.24 -12.70 -29.08
C SER A 22 0.18 -13.40 -27.78
N LEU A 23 1.02 -14.43 -27.85
CA LEU A 23 1.56 -15.11 -26.67
C LEU A 23 2.61 -14.22 -25.97
N LEU A 24 3.55 -13.69 -26.75
CA LEU A 24 4.62 -12.81 -26.27
C LEU A 24 4.04 -11.55 -25.64
N ALA A 25 3.03 -10.93 -26.27
CA ALA A 25 2.36 -9.73 -25.75
C ALA A 25 1.73 -9.89 -24.36
N LYS A 26 1.44 -11.13 -23.93
CA LYS A 26 0.95 -11.40 -22.57
C LYS A 26 2.09 -11.50 -21.54
N GLN A 27 3.32 -11.61 -22.01
CA GLN A 27 4.51 -11.86 -21.19
C GLN A 27 5.54 -10.73 -21.28
N VAL A 28 5.40 -9.81 -22.23
CA VAL A 28 6.35 -8.71 -22.46
C VAL A 28 5.63 -7.36 -22.40
N SER A 29 6.34 -6.37 -21.89
CA SER A 29 5.96 -4.97 -21.93
C SER A 29 6.82 -4.22 -22.95
N VAL A 30 6.22 -3.26 -23.66
CA VAL A 30 6.95 -2.36 -24.55
C VAL A 30 7.20 -1.04 -23.83
N THR A 31 8.46 -0.66 -23.69
CA THR A 31 8.85 0.59 -23.03
C THR A 31 9.13 1.68 -24.05
N PHE A 32 8.48 2.83 -23.89
CA PHE A 32 8.76 4.07 -24.62
C PHE A 32 9.31 5.09 -23.64
N THR A 33 10.46 5.67 -23.97
CA THR A 33 11.14 6.65 -23.12
C THR A 33 11.34 7.94 -23.89
N ALA A 34 11.04 9.08 -23.26
CA ALA A 34 11.35 10.38 -23.85
C ALA A 34 12.87 10.51 -24.03
N GLU A 35 13.31 10.88 -25.23
CA GLU A 35 14.74 10.99 -25.53
C GLU A 35 15.38 12.16 -24.76
N GLN A 36 16.64 11.96 -24.35
CA GLN A 36 17.42 13.03 -23.73
C GLN A 36 17.87 14.02 -24.82
N CYS A 37 17.20 15.17 -25.00
CA CYS A 37 17.58 16.10 -26.10
C CYS A 37 19.04 16.58 -26.02
N CYS A 38 19.69 16.46 -24.87
CA CYS A 38 21.08 16.87 -24.67
C CYS A 38 22.12 15.76 -25.03
N ARG A 39 21.71 14.55 -25.46
CA ARG A 39 22.60 13.51 -26.02
C ARG A 39 22.02 12.93 -27.32
N LYS A 40 22.69 13.17 -28.45
CA LYS A 40 22.35 12.66 -29.80
C LYS A 40 22.59 11.14 -29.97
N GLU A 41 22.38 10.33 -28.95
CA GLU A 41 22.26 8.89 -29.16
C GLU A 41 20.82 8.60 -29.54
N ILE A 42 20.54 8.73 -30.84
CA ILE A 42 19.30 8.27 -31.46
C ILE A 42 19.18 6.80 -31.08
N SER A 43 18.22 6.49 -30.22
CA SER A 43 17.90 5.11 -29.90
C SER A 43 17.61 4.41 -31.23
N LYS A 44 18.22 3.24 -31.49
CA LYS A 44 17.95 2.49 -32.73
C LYS A 44 16.47 2.14 -32.75
N GLU A 45 15.71 2.90 -33.51
CA GLU A 45 14.26 2.82 -33.58
C GLU A 45 13.80 1.41 -33.95
N LEU A 46 12.80 0.92 -33.22
CA LEU A 46 11.89 -0.10 -33.73
C LEU A 46 10.98 0.57 -34.77
N GLY A 47 11.49 0.80 -35.97
CA GLY A 47 10.76 1.46 -37.07
C GLY A 47 9.47 0.76 -37.51
N SER A 48 9.22 -0.46 -37.01
CA SER A 48 7.91 -1.10 -37.06
C SER A 48 7.74 -2.02 -35.85
N LEU A 49 6.92 -1.60 -34.89
CA LEU A 49 6.47 -2.47 -33.81
C LEU A 49 5.20 -3.18 -34.26
N ASP A 50 5.13 -4.50 -34.13
CA ASP A 50 3.87 -5.22 -34.34
C ASP A 50 2.86 -4.74 -33.28
N PRO A 51 1.72 -4.14 -33.68
CA PRO A 51 0.74 -3.63 -32.72
C PRO A 51 0.25 -4.69 -31.73
N LYS A 52 0.25 -5.97 -32.10
CA LYS A 52 -0.15 -7.05 -31.20
C LYS A 52 0.77 -7.19 -29.99
N LEU A 53 2.03 -6.75 -30.09
CA LEU A 53 3.00 -6.75 -28.99
C LEU A 53 2.74 -5.64 -27.97
N THR A 54 1.93 -4.63 -28.31
CA THR A 54 1.68 -3.45 -27.45
C THR A 54 0.55 -3.64 -26.44
N ARG A 55 0.38 -4.86 -25.94
CA ARG A 55 -0.67 -5.15 -24.95
C ARG A 55 -0.36 -4.51 -23.59
N SER A 56 0.90 -4.52 -23.18
CA SER A 56 1.37 -3.87 -21.97
C SER A 56 2.43 -2.83 -22.36
N VAL A 57 2.19 -1.56 -22.02
CA VAL A 57 3.04 -0.43 -22.41
C VAL A 57 3.52 0.30 -21.17
N ILE A 58 4.81 0.58 -21.12
CA ILE A 58 5.44 1.43 -20.11
C ILE A 58 5.91 2.71 -20.80
N LEU A 59 5.48 3.85 -20.29
CA LEU A 59 5.78 5.17 -20.82
C LEU A 59 6.56 5.97 -19.77
N ILE A 60 7.81 6.30 -20.07
CA ILE A 60 8.70 7.05 -19.18
C ILE A 60 8.96 8.44 -19.76
N MET A 61 8.42 9.45 -19.11
CA MET A 61 8.49 10.87 -19.49
C MET A 61 9.22 11.68 -18.41
N ALA A 62 10.51 11.40 -18.24
CA ALA A 62 11.39 12.17 -17.39
C ALA A 62 12.17 13.18 -18.26
N PRO A 63 11.90 14.50 -18.17
CA PRO A 63 12.63 15.48 -18.96
C PRO A 63 14.10 15.53 -18.51
N PRO A 64 15.06 15.63 -19.44
CA PRO A 64 16.32 16.28 -19.13
C PRO A 64 16.07 17.79 -18.91
N PRO A 65 16.97 18.52 -18.23
CA PRO A 65 16.76 19.93 -17.82
C PRO A 65 16.52 20.92 -18.98
N CYS A 66 16.75 20.52 -20.23
CA CYS A 66 16.81 21.37 -21.41
C CYS A 66 15.62 21.25 -22.40
N CYS A 67 14.58 20.44 -22.13
CA CYS A 67 13.65 19.99 -23.18
C CYS A 67 12.19 20.45 -23.08
N TRP A 68 11.56 20.47 -24.26
CA TRP A 68 10.14 20.72 -24.46
C TRP A 68 9.32 19.53 -23.97
N ILE A 69 8.11 19.82 -23.53
CA ILE A 69 7.18 18.85 -22.95
C ILE A 69 6.36 18.22 -24.09
N SER A 70 6.74 17.01 -24.54
CA SER A 70 5.97 16.24 -25.52
C SER A 70 6.05 14.74 -25.24
N LEU A 71 5.07 13.96 -25.73
CA LEU A 71 5.17 12.50 -25.71
C LEU A 71 6.44 12.04 -26.47
N PRO A 72 7.04 10.89 -26.11
CA PRO A 72 8.13 10.30 -26.89
C PRO A 72 7.72 10.14 -28.35
N GLU A 73 8.57 10.59 -29.27
CA GLU A 73 8.23 10.68 -30.70
C GLU A 73 7.86 9.30 -31.29
N ASN A 74 8.58 8.26 -30.89
CA ASN A 74 8.29 6.88 -31.26
C ASN A 74 6.92 6.41 -30.74
N PHE A 75 6.54 6.79 -29.52
CA PHE A 75 5.22 6.47 -28.98
C PHE A 75 4.13 7.24 -29.73
N ALA A 76 4.29 8.57 -29.87
CA ALA A 76 3.33 9.43 -30.56
C ALA A 76 3.07 8.97 -32.02
N THR A 77 4.13 8.55 -32.72
CA THR A 77 4.04 8.04 -34.10
C THR A 77 3.30 6.71 -34.17
N ASN A 78 3.52 5.81 -33.21
CA ASN A 78 2.87 4.49 -33.20
C ASN A 78 1.44 4.53 -32.60
N LEU A 79 1.11 5.53 -31.79
CA LEU A 79 -0.12 5.63 -31.00
C LEU A 79 -1.41 5.35 -31.79
N PRO A 80 -1.61 5.92 -33.01
CA PRO A 80 -2.80 5.64 -33.82
C PRO A 80 -2.98 4.15 -34.18
N HIS A 81 -1.89 3.39 -34.24
CA HIS A 81 -1.89 1.98 -34.62
C HIS A 81 -1.96 1.04 -33.43
N VAL A 82 -1.50 1.48 -32.25
CA VAL A 82 -1.33 0.62 -31.07
C VAL A 82 -2.40 0.86 -29.99
N SER A 83 -3.08 2.01 -29.98
CA SER A 83 -4.04 2.38 -28.91
C SER A 83 -5.14 1.35 -28.67
N HIS A 84 -5.59 0.67 -29.73
CA HIS A 84 -6.62 -0.37 -29.66
C HIS A 84 -6.10 -1.71 -29.12
N HIS A 85 -4.78 -1.90 -29.04
CA HIS A 85 -4.16 -3.12 -28.55
C HIS A 85 -3.71 -3.01 -27.09
N ILE A 86 -3.54 -1.78 -26.58
CA ILE A 86 -3.13 -1.51 -25.20
C ILE A 86 -4.22 -1.98 -24.24
N VAL A 87 -3.80 -2.84 -23.31
CA VAL A 87 -4.61 -3.36 -22.19
C VAL A 87 -4.09 -2.84 -20.86
N GLU A 88 -2.77 -2.67 -20.75
CA GLU A 88 -2.10 -2.12 -19.57
C GLU A 88 -1.23 -0.95 -20.01
N LEU A 89 -1.36 0.18 -19.32
CA LEU A 89 -0.53 1.36 -19.52
C LEU A 89 0.03 1.83 -18.19
N ASP A 90 1.35 1.84 -18.06
CA ASP A 90 2.07 2.42 -16.93
C ASP A 90 2.80 3.67 -17.40
N VAL A 91 2.49 4.82 -16.80
CA VAL A 91 3.06 6.11 -17.16
C VAL A 91 3.82 6.68 -15.98
N THR A 92 5.14 6.77 -16.10
CA THR A 92 5.98 7.54 -15.16
C THR A 92 6.34 8.87 -15.79
N MET A 93 6.01 9.99 -15.16
CA MET A 93 6.23 11.31 -15.75
C MET A 93 6.65 12.37 -14.74
N SER A 94 7.34 13.41 -15.20
CA SER A 94 7.45 14.65 -14.43
C SER A 94 6.13 15.42 -14.46
N SER A 95 5.81 16.16 -13.38
CA SER A 95 4.65 17.07 -13.31
C SER A 95 4.62 18.09 -14.46
N LYS A 96 5.76 18.35 -15.11
CA LYS A 96 5.83 19.17 -16.33
C LYS A 96 5.06 18.57 -17.52
N PHE A 97 4.80 17.25 -17.57
CA PHE A 97 4.19 16.55 -18.71
C PHE A 97 2.66 16.47 -18.71
N VAL A 98 2.01 17.10 -17.72
CA VAL A 98 0.55 17.12 -17.57
C VAL A 98 -0.19 17.47 -18.86
N PRO A 99 0.14 18.56 -19.59
CA PRO A 99 -0.59 18.93 -20.80
C PRO A 99 -0.46 17.89 -21.93
N ALA A 100 0.70 17.25 -22.07
CA ALA A 100 0.92 16.25 -23.11
C ALA A 100 0.09 14.98 -22.86
N LEU A 101 -0.04 14.57 -21.59
CA LEU A 101 -0.88 13.44 -21.22
C LEU A 101 -2.37 13.77 -21.43
N GLU A 102 -2.81 14.96 -21.06
CA GLU A 102 -4.18 15.43 -21.28
C GLU A 102 -4.55 15.34 -22.77
N GLN A 103 -3.68 15.84 -23.65
CA GLN A 103 -3.87 15.79 -25.10
C GLN A 103 -3.97 14.34 -25.61
N MET A 104 -3.18 13.43 -25.07
CA MET A 104 -3.24 12.01 -25.42
C MET A 104 -4.65 11.43 -25.21
N TRP A 105 -5.25 11.69 -24.05
CA TRP A 105 -6.57 11.18 -23.68
C TRP A 105 -7.73 11.86 -24.42
N ILE A 106 -7.52 13.10 -24.88
CA ILE A 106 -8.48 13.82 -25.71
C ILE A 106 -8.45 13.30 -27.15
N MET A 107 -7.28 12.99 -27.69
CA MET A 107 -7.10 12.69 -29.12
C MET A 107 -7.18 11.20 -29.45
N HIS A 108 -6.92 10.30 -28.50
CA HIS A 108 -6.82 8.87 -28.77
C HIS A 108 -7.80 8.04 -27.94
N HIS A 109 -8.35 7.02 -28.58
CA HIS A 109 -9.27 6.07 -27.96
C HIS A 109 -8.51 4.81 -27.53
N PHE A 110 -8.75 4.37 -26.29
CA PHE A 110 -8.13 3.19 -25.69
C PHE A 110 -9.21 2.17 -25.28
N PRO A 111 -9.91 1.55 -26.24
CA PRO A 111 -11.08 0.74 -25.95
C PRO A 111 -10.78 -0.51 -25.11
N ASN A 112 -9.55 -1.02 -25.15
CA ASN A 112 -9.18 -2.27 -24.48
C ASN A 112 -8.37 -2.06 -23.19
N LEU A 113 -8.12 -0.80 -22.81
CA LEU A 113 -7.37 -0.46 -21.61
C LEU A 113 -8.14 -0.91 -20.38
N ARG A 114 -7.53 -1.81 -19.61
CA ARG A 114 -8.07 -2.39 -18.37
C ARG A 114 -7.38 -1.85 -17.13
N GLN A 115 -6.11 -1.53 -17.24
CA GLN A 115 -5.28 -1.08 -16.12
C GLN A 115 -4.47 0.14 -16.55
N LEU A 116 -4.56 1.20 -15.74
CA LEU A 116 -3.80 2.42 -15.91
C LEU A 116 -3.06 2.75 -14.61
N THR A 117 -1.75 2.90 -14.69
CA THR A 117 -0.92 3.44 -13.61
C THR A 117 -0.32 4.75 -14.07
N ILE A 118 -0.43 5.79 -13.25
CA ILE A 118 0.22 7.08 -13.46
C ILE A 118 1.07 7.40 -12.24
N THR A 119 2.37 7.48 -12.42
CA THR A 119 3.33 7.89 -11.40
C THR A 119 3.92 9.23 -11.79
N VAL A 120 3.69 10.24 -10.96
CA VAL A 120 4.24 11.58 -11.12
C VAL A 120 5.46 11.70 -10.22
N VAL A 121 6.64 11.89 -10.82
CA VAL A 121 7.91 12.04 -10.11
C VAL A 121 8.40 13.49 -10.18
N THR A 122 8.94 13.99 -9.08
CA THR A 122 9.68 15.25 -9.08
C THR A 122 11.06 15.01 -9.65
N ILE A 123 11.52 15.95 -10.47
CA ILE A 123 12.94 16.09 -10.76
C ILE A 123 13.35 17.34 -10.00
N GLU A 124 14.06 17.13 -8.90
CA GLU A 124 14.80 18.19 -8.24
C GLU A 124 15.77 18.76 -9.28
N VAL A 125 15.48 19.96 -9.77
CA VAL A 125 16.47 20.73 -10.51
C VAL A 125 17.35 21.30 -9.42
N ASP A 126 18.55 20.76 -9.32
CA ASP A 126 19.55 21.20 -8.36
C ASP A 126 19.94 22.65 -8.73
N ASP A 127 19.19 23.63 -8.22
CA ASP A 127 19.44 25.07 -8.45
C ASP A 127 20.68 25.56 -7.67
N GLN A 128 21.47 24.64 -7.09
CA GLN A 128 22.68 24.92 -6.31
C GLN A 128 23.79 25.65 -7.07
N ASP A 129 23.71 25.80 -8.40
CA ASP A 129 24.73 26.49 -9.20
C ASP A 129 24.49 28.01 -9.38
N ASN A 130 23.46 28.61 -8.76
CA ASN A 130 23.19 30.06 -8.88
C ASN A 130 23.34 30.86 -7.57
N SER A 131 24.23 30.45 -6.65
CA SER A 131 24.44 31.12 -5.36
C SER A 131 25.16 32.49 -5.40
N ASP A 132 25.43 33.07 -6.57
CA ASP A 132 26.30 34.25 -6.69
C ASP A 132 25.59 35.57 -7.07
N LEU A 133 24.25 35.63 -7.08
CA LEU A 133 23.53 36.89 -7.27
C LEU A 133 22.63 37.20 -6.07
N HIS A 134 23.27 37.72 -5.03
CA HIS A 134 22.66 38.75 -4.19
C HIS A 134 22.13 39.86 -5.11
N ASP A 135 20.82 40.10 -5.11
CA ASP A 135 20.27 41.46 -5.19
C ASP A 135 18.77 41.45 -4.80
N GLU A 136 18.53 42.11 -3.67
CA GLU A 136 17.34 42.84 -3.23
C GLU A 136 15.94 42.25 -3.49
N GLU A 137 15.37 41.78 -2.36
CA GLU A 137 13.96 41.63 -2.06
C GLU A 137 13.07 42.68 -2.73
N ALA A 138 12.33 42.26 -3.75
CA ALA A 138 11.05 42.86 -4.10
C ALA A 138 9.99 41.78 -3.90
N ASP A 139 9.32 41.82 -2.74
CA ASP A 139 8.05 41.15 -2.48
C ASP A 139 7.01 41.65 -3.50
N VAL A 140 7.06 41.10 -4.70
CA VAL A 140 5.95 41.22 -5.64
C VAL A 140 4.99 40.13 -5.22
N ASP A 141 3.97 40.50 -4.46
CA ASP A 141 2.74 39.74 -4.28
C ASP A 141 2.15 39.46 -5.68
N VAL A 142 2.68 38.43 -6.35
CA VAL A 142 2.06 37.89 -7.55
C VAL A 142 0.84 37.16 -7.04
N GLU A 143 -0.27 37.90 -7.01
CA GLU A 143 -1.61 37.37 -6.79
C GLU A 143 -1.81 36.25 -7.83
N PHE A 144 -1.54 35.00 -7.44
CA PHE A 144 -1.84 33.83 -8.24
C PHE A 144 -3.36 33.80 -8.38
N ILE A 145 -3.86 34.36 -9.48
CA ILE A 145 -5.25 34.24 -9.87
C ILE A 145 -5.48 32.74 -10.04
N ALA A 146 -6.13 32.13 -9.04
CA ALA A 146 -6.51 30.73 -9.05
C ALA A 146 -7.56 30.53 -10.15
N VAL A 147 -7.09 30.33 -11.38
CA VAL A 147 -7.92 29.88 -12.49
C VAL A 147 -8.27 28.44 -12.17
N THR A 148 -9.51 28.20 -11.75
CA THR A 148 -10.02 26.84 -11.57
C THR A 148 -9.76 26.05 -12.85
N PRO A 149 -8.95 24.98 -12.79
CA PRO A 149 -8.63 24.20 -13.98
C PRO A 149 -9.92 23.68 -14.58
N LYS A 150 -10.14 23.89 -15.87
CA LYS A 150 -11.26 23.25 -16.57
C LYS A 150 -10.95 21.77 -16.62
N ILE A 151 -11.79 20.96 -15.97
CA ILE A 151 -11.69 19.50 -16.03
C ILE A 151 -11.74 19.08 -17.51
N PRO A 152 -10.69 18.43 -18.03
CA PRO A 152 -10.64 18.00 -19.42
C PRO A 152 -11.75 16.98 -19.73
N LYS A 153 -12.31 17.06 -20.94
CA LYS A 153 -13.28 16.06 -21.40
C LYS A 153 -12.54 14.96 -22.18
N PHE A 154 -12.16 13.91 -21.48
CA PHE A 154 -11.49 12.74 -22.09
C PHE A 154 -12.47 11.85 -22.86
N MET A 155 -11.91 11.03 -23.77
CA MET A 155 -12.68 9.97 -24.41
C MET A 155 -13.07 8.89 -23.41
N ALA A 156 -14.19 8.21 -23.64
CA ALA A 156 -14.66 7.13 -22.77
C ALA A 156 -13.62 6.00 -22.66
N LEU A 157 -13.48 5.46 -21.46
CA LEU A 157 -12.62 4.33 -21.11
C LEU A 157 -13.49 3.18 -20.56
N PRO A 158 -14.32 2.56 -21.41
CA PRO A 158 -15.40 1.68 -20.96
C PRO A 158 -14.93 0.36 -20.33
N ASN A 159 -13.66 -0.02 -20.53
CA ASN A 159 -13.10 -1.27 -20.03
C ASN A 159 -12.06 -1.07 -18.91
N LEU A 160 -11.85 0.18 -18.46
CA LEU A 160 -10.88 0.46 -17.41
C LEU A 160 -11.41 -0.05 -16.07
N ALA A 161 -10.78 -1.09 -15.54
CA ALA A 161 -11.17 -1.75 -14.30
C ALA A 161 -10.29 -1.34 -13.11
N PHE A 162 -9.06 -0.90 -13.36
CA PHE A 162 -8.10 -0.50 -12.34
C PHE A 162 -7.39 0.81 -12.72
N LEU A 163 -7.40 1.78 -11.80
CA LEU A 163 -6.65 3.03 -11.91
C LEU A 163 -5.75 3.20 -10.69
N LYS A 164 -4.47 3.44 -10.93
CA LYS A 164 -3.52 3.84 -9.89
C LYS A 164 -2.91 5.19 -10.23
N ILE A 165 -2.91 6.11 -9.26
CA ILE A 165 -2.27 7.42 -9.39
C ILE A 165 -1.36 7.63 -8.19
N VAL A 166 -0.09 7.88 -8.44
CA VAL A 166 0.92 8.15 -7.42
C VAL A 166 1.55 9.50 -7.70
N VAL A 167 1.33 10.45 -6.80
CA VAL A 167 1.97 11.77 -6.81
C VAL A 167 3.07 11.75 -5.76
N SER A 168 4.31 11.60 -6.21
CA SER A 168 5.48 11.56 -5.33
C SER A 168 6.08 12.95 -5.06
N ASP A 169 5.50 14.01 -5.65
CA ASP A 169 5.98 15.37 -5.47
C ASP A 169 5.65 15.87 -4.06
N ARG A 170 6.66 16.43 -3.37
CA ARG A 170 6.55 16.86 -1.96
C ARG A 170 6.87 18.34 -1.76
N TYR A 171 7.16 19.10 -2.82
CA TYR A 171 7.70 20.45 -2.69
C TYR A 171 6.94 21.56 -3.44
N ASP A 172 5.86 21.28 -4.17
CA ASP A 172 5.11 22.30 -4.90
C ASP A 172 3.58 22.11 -4.78
N SER A 173 2.97 22.80 -3.81
CA SER A 173 1.53 22.73 -3.49
C SER A 173 0.61 23.24 -4.61
N GLY A 174 1.13 23.98 -5.59
CA GLY A 174 0.34 24.51 -6.71
C GLY A 174 0.18 23.54 -7.89
N ARG A 175 0.91 22.42 -7.91
CA ARG A 175 0.92 21.50 -9.07
C ARG A 175 -0.12 20.38 -9.01
N ASP A 176 -0.71 20.17 -7.85
CA ASP A 176 -1.72 19.13 -7.66
C ASP A 176 -2.99 19.40 -8.46
N ASP A 177 -3.29 20.67 -8.78
CA ASP A 177 -4.47 21.06 -9.56
C ASP A 177 -4.50 20.42 -10.94
N GLY A 178 -3.35 20.34 -11.62
CA GLY A 178 -3.24 19.71 -12.94
C GLY A 178 -3.43 18.19 -12.88
N ILE A 179 -2.81 17.53 -11.91
CA ILE A 179 -2.94 16.07 -11.73
C ILE A 179 -4.31 15.69 -11.21
N SER A 180 -4.88 16.45 -10.29
CA SER A 180 -6.25 16.32 -9.82
C SER A 180 -7.24 16.39 -10.98
N SER A 181 -7.04 17.34 -11.91
CA SER A 181 -7.87 17.46 -13.10
C SER A 181 -7.77 16.25 -14.04
N ILE A 182 -6.57 15.71 -14.24
CA ILE A 182 -6.39 14.46 -15.01
C ILE A 182 -7.05 13.29 -14.28
N CYS A 183 -6.83 13.14 -12.97
CA CYS A 183 -7.46 12.10 -12.16
C CYS A 183 -8.99 12.15 -12.32
N GLN A 184 -9.59 13.33 -12.15
CA GLN A 184 -11.02 13.52 -12.26
C GLN A 184 -11.53 13.24 -13.69
N GLY A 185 -10.80 13.68 -14.72
CA GLY A 185 -11.14 13.40 -16.11
C GLY A 185 -11.14 11.91 -16.43
N LEU A 186 -10.17 11.16 -15.89
CA LEU A 186 -10.07 9.70 -16.06
C LEU A 186 -11.20 8.97 -15.35
N LEU A 187 -11.48 9.34 -14.10
CA LEU A 187 -12.61 8.78 -13.33
C LEU A 187 -13.95 9.03 -14.03
N ASN A 188 -14.17 10.25 -14.51
CA ASN A 188 -15.38 10.60 -15.27
C ASN A 188 -15.52 9.83 -16.59
N SER A 189 -14.41 9.33 -17.13
CA SER A 189 -14.38 8.56 -18.38
C SER A 189 -14.52 7.05 -18.17
N ALA A 190 -14.38 6.58 -16.93
CA ALA A 190 -14.41 5.18 -16.53
C ALA A 190 -15.48 4.93 -15.45
N SER A 191 -16.75 5.08 -15.81
CA SER A 191 -17.87 4.90 -14.86
C SER A 191 -17.96 3.50 -14.25
N ASP A 192 -17.47 2.49 -14.97
CA ASP A 192 -17.48 1.07 -14.58
C ASP A 192 -16.18 0.63 -13.89
N ILE A 193 -15.38 1.58 -13.40
CA ILE A 193 -14.14 1.26 -12.69
C ILE A 193 -14.43 0.49 -11.40
N LEU A 194 -13.64 -0.57 -11.16
CA LEU A 194 -13.81 -1.46 -10.02
C LEU A 194 -12.83 -1.15 -8.89
N ASN A 195 -11.61 -0.73 -9.23
CA ASN A 195 -10.52 -0.55 -8.28
C ASN A 195 -9.79 0.77 -8.53
N VAL A 196 -9.61 1.55 -7.47
CA VAL A 196 -8.86 2.81 -7.51
C VAL A 196 -7.83 2.84 -6.39
N ASP A 197 -6.59 3.18 -6.73
CA ASP A 197 -5.46 3.36 -5.79
C ASP A 197 -4.83 4.74 -5.98
N ILE A 198 -5.03 5.66 -5.03
CA ILE A 198 -4.58 7.05 -5.14
C ILE A 198 -3.62 7.37 -4.00
N HIS A 199 -2.45 7.87 -4.36
CA HIS A 199 -1.48 8.45 -3.44
C HIS A 199 -1.31 9.92 -3.82
N ALA A 200 -2.05 10.82 -3.17
CA ALA A 200 -2.07 12.24 -3.51
C ALA A 200 -2.56 13.11 -2.33
N SER A 201 -2.49 14.42 -2.47
CA SER A 201 -2.99 15.43 -1.51
C SER A 201 -4.40 15.93 -1.80
N PHE A 202 -4.97 15.56 -2.96
CA PHE A 202 -6.31 15.99 -3.40
C PHE A 202 -7.37 14.92 -3.18
N PHE A 203 -8.64 15.32 -3.26
CA PHE A 203 -9.80 14.49 -3.02
C PHE A 203 -10.67 14.42 -4.28
N PRO A 204 -10.55 13.36 -5.11
CA PRO A 204 -11.39 13.20 -6.30
C PRO A 204 -12.87 13.02 -5.95
N ASP A 205 -13.73 13.30 -6.91
CA ASP A 205 -15.16 13.00 -6.85
C ASP A 205 -15.45 11.67 -7.55
N PHE A 206 -15.99 10.71 -6.79
CA PHE A 206 -16.34 9.37 -7.27
C PHE A 206 -17.82 9.22 -7.67
N THR A 207 -18.59 10.30 -7.74
CA THR A 207 -20.03 10.26 -8.06
C THR A 207 -20.34 9.53 -9.38
N THR A 208 -19.41 9.56 -10.35
CA THR A 208 -19.54 8.90 -11.65
C THR A 208 -19.13 7.41 -11.65
N CYS A 209 -18.42 6.96 -10.61
CA CYS A 209 -17.87 5.60 -10.49
C CYS A 209 -18.82 4.67 -9.74
N THR A 210 -19.94 4.31 -10.36
CA THR A 210 -21.04 3.60 -9.69
C THR A 210 -20.73 2.15 -9.31
N ASN A 211 -19.68 1.58 -9.90
CA ASN A 211 -19.26 0.18 -9.70
C ASN A 211 -17.95 0.05 -8.91
N LEU A 212 -17.50 1.13 -8.24
CA LEU A 212 -16.25 1.12 -7.48
C LEU A 212 -16.35 0.17 -6.28
N GLU A 213 -15.66 -0.97 -6.34
CA GLU A 213 -15.67 -2.00 -5.29
C GLU A 213 -14.58 -1.76 -4.25
N VAL A 214 -13.38 -1.34 -4.68
CA VAL A 214 -12.21 -1.17 -3.81
C VAL A 214 -11.57 0.20 -4.02
N LEU A 215 -11.40 0.94 -2.92
CA LEU A 215 -10.67 2.20 -2.89
C LEU A 215 -9.48 2.10 -1.95
N SER A 216 -8.29 2.40 -2.44
CA SER A 216 -7.08 2.64 -1.66
C SER A 216 -6.71 4.12 -1.79
N TYR A 217 -6.62 4.82 -0.66
CA TYR A 217 -6.29 6.23 -0.61
C TYR A 217 -5.18 6.48 0.41
N THR A 218 -4.04 6.96 -0.09
CA THR A 218 -2.92 7.43 0.71
C THR A 218 -2.80 8.93 0.57
N LEU A 219 -3.01 9.66 1.67
CA LEU A 219 -2.78 11.09 1.67
C LEU A 219 -1.28 11.37 1.62
N VAL A 220 -0.84 12.12 0.62
CA VAL A 220 0.55 12.61 0.56
C VAL A 220 0.59 14.00 1.19
N GLN A 221 1.35 14.15 2.27
CA GLN A 221 1.62 15.46 2.88
C GLN A 221 2.95 16.02 2.36
N PHE A 222 2.93 17.29 2.00
CA PHE A 222 4.08 18.06 1.54
C PHE A 222 4.83 18.60 2.75
N LEU A 223 6.04 18.11 2.99
CA LEU A 223 6.92 18.62 4.04
C LEU A 223 7.69 19.82 3.46
N TYR A 224 7.17 21.02 3.63
CA TYR A 224 7.99 22.21 3.45
C TYR A 224 8.90 22.33 4.68
N ASN A 225 10.20 22.07 4.49
CA ASN A 225 11.24 22.01 5.54
C ASN A 225 11.39 23.28 6.41
N TRP A 226 10.56 24.31 6.26
CA TRP A 226 10.78 25.64 6.86
C TRP A 226 9.53 26.33 7.42
N VAL A 227 8.32 25.75 7.29
CA VAL A 227 7.10 26.36 7.83
C VAL A 227 6.36 25.34 8.69
N GLU A 228 6.29 25.59 9.99
CA GLU A 228 5.62 24.75 11.00
C GLU A 228 4.09 24.64 10.80
N GLU A 229 3.52 25.31 9.80
CA GLU A 229 2.10 25.20 9.46
C GLU A 229 1.84 23.94 8.63
N TYR A 230 1.82 22.80 9.32
CA TYR A 230 1.29 21.57 8.76
C TYR A 230 -0.17 21.79 8.38
N GLY A 231 -0.48 21.76 7.08
CA GLY A 231 -1.85 21.81 6.58
C GLY A 231 -2.67 20.68 7.19
N ASN A 232 -3.61 21.03 8.06
CA ASN A 232 -4.54 20.05 8.62
C ASN A 232 -5.26 19.32 7.49
N VAL A 233 -5.31 18.00 7.56
CA VAL A 233 -6.08 17.20 6.60
C VAL A 233 -7.54 17.65 6.63
N ASP A 234 -8.06 18.03 5.46
CA ASP A 234 -9.46 18.42 5.31
C ASP A 234 -10.36 17.18 5.40
N MET A 235 -10.71 16.82 6.63
CA MET A 235 -11.58 15.68 6.95
C MET A 235 -12.97 15.82 6.31
N SER A 236 -13.44 17.05 6.05
CA SER A 236 -14.72 17.27 5.38
C SER A 236 -14.65 16.85 3.92
N LYS A 237 -13.55 17.20 3.21
CA LYS A 237 -13.33 16.76 1.82
C LYS A 237 -13.14 15.25 1.73
N LEU A 238 -12.36 14.66 2.63
CA LEU A 238 -12.20 13.21 2.70
C LEU A 238 -13.55 12.50 2.90
N THR A 239 -14.36 12.98 3.84
CA THR A 239 -15.70 12.43 4.10
C THR A 239 -16.59 12.57 2.87
N GLY A 240 -16.57 13.72 2.18
CA GLY A 240 -17.32 13.95 0.96
C GLY A 240 -16.94 13.00 -0.18
N MET A 241 -15.64 12.77 -0.38
CA MET A 241 -15.11 11.80 -1.36
C MET A 241 -15.61 10.38 -1.07
N LEU A 242 -15.56 9.94 0.19
CA LEU A 242 -16.03 8.61 0.59
C LEU A 242 -17.56 8.48 0.49
N ASP A 243 -18.29 9.55 0.78
CA ASP A 243 -19.76 9.58 0.67
C ASP A 243 -20.22 9.36 -0.78
N ALA A 244 -19.48 9.91 -1.75
CA ALA A 244 -19.77 9.79 -3.18
C ALA A 244 -19.75 8.34 -3.70
N CYS A 245 -18.96 7.45 -3.07
CA CYS A 245 -18.82 6.04 -3.46
C CYS A 245 -19.35 5.04 -2.43
N ARG A 246 -20.03 5.52 -1.37
CA ARG A 246 -20.43 4.69 -0.21
C ARG A 246 -21.30 3.47 -0.54
N ASN A 247 -22.05 3.52 -1.64
CA ASN A 247 -23.01 2.47 -1.98
C ASN A 247 -22.37 1.30 -2.75
N SER A 248 -21.20 1.48 -3.35
CA SER A 248 -20.52 0.46 -4.15
C SER A 248 -19.34 -0.18 -3.43
N LEU A 249 -18.73 0.54 -2.49
CA LEU A 249 -17.52 0.08 -1.80
C LEU A 249 -17.75 -1.18 -0.96
N THR A 250 -16.87 -2.15 -1.15
CA THR A 250 -16.75 -3.39 -0.37
C THR A 250 -15.42 -3.49 0.37
N GLY A 251 -14.37 -2.83 -0.15
CA GLY A 251 -13.05 -2.72 0.45
C GLY A 251 -12.52 -1.28 0.48
N LEU A 252 -11.92 -0.88 1.60
CA LEU A 252 -11.35 0.46 1.78
C LEU A 252 -9.96 0.37 2.42
N THR A 253 -8.97 1.03 1.82
CA THR A 253 -7.66 1.27 2.44
C THR A 253 -7.45 2.76 2.63
N LEU A 254 -7.12 3.17 3.84
CA LEU A 254 -6.79 4.55 4.18
C LEU A 254 -5.38 4.63 4.76
N SER A 255 -4.57 5.54 4.25
CA SER A 255 -3.20 5.75 4.72
C SER A 255 -2.90 7.23 4.90
N PHE A 256 -2.38 7.60 6.07
CA PHE A 256 -2.06 8.98 6.43
C PHE A 256 -0.68 9.06 7.08
N PRO A 257 0.41 9.05 6.30
CA PRO A 257 1.77 9.20 6.83
C PRO A 257 1.85 10.43 7.75
N ARG A 258 2.38 10.23 8.96
CA ARG A 258 2.24 11.15 10.09
C ARG A 258 3.59 11.69 10.58
N ASP A 259 3.69 13.01 10.72
CA ASP A 259 4.34 13.78 11.81
C ASP A 259 3.20 14.54 12.52
N LEU A 260 2.70 14.08 13.67
CA LEU A 260 1.48 14.66 14.28
C LEU A 260 1.55 14.70 15.81
N GLU A 261 2.55 15.40 16.33
CA GLU A 261 2.46 15.94 17.70
C GLU A 261 1.38 17.06 17.79
N ASN A 262 0.94 17.63 16.65
CA ASN A 262 0.13 18.85 16.62
C ASN A 262 -1.38 18.67 16.36
N PHE A 263 -1.88 17.45 16.17
CA PHE A 263 -3.31 17.28 15.87
C PHE A 263 -4.10 17.10 17.16
N ALA A 264 -4.92 18.10 17.49
CA ALA A 264 -6.03 17.92 18.40
C ALA A 264 -6.88 16.72 17.93
N PRO A 265 -7.48 15.93 18.85
CA PRO A 265 -8.30 14.79 18.48
C PRO A 265 -9.50 15.26 17.67
N VAL A 266 -9.40 15.19 16.35
CA VAL A 266 -10.53 15.42 15.44
C VAL A 266 -11.34 14.13 15.47
N ASN A 267 -12.60 14.23 15.89
CA ASN A 267 -13.58 13.15 15.78
C ASN A 267 -13.94 12.96 14.30
N PHE A 268 -13.11 12.20 13.58
CA PHE A 268 -13.41 11.73 12.25
C PHE A 268 -14.36 10.53 12.33
N MET A 269 -15.49 10.64 11.66
CA MET A 269 -16.43 9.55 11.48
C MET A 269 -16.48 9.22 10.00
N LEU A 270 -16.40 7.94 9.66
CA LEU A 270 -16.66 7.50 8.30
C LEU A 270 -18.14 7.74 7.94
N PRO A 271 -18.45 8.07 6.68
CA PRO A 271 -19.83 8.09 6.23
C PRO A 271 -20.46 6.68 6.36
N SER A 272 -21.78 6.58 6.21
CA SER A 272 -22.43 5.27 6.24
C SER A 272 -22.11 4.52 4.93
N ILE A 273 -21.30 3.47 5.01
CA ILE A 273 -20.87 2.63 3.89
C ILE A 273 -21.42 1.23 4.12
N PRO A 274 -22.69 0.96 3.75
CA PRO A 274 -23.40 -0.25 4.16
C PRO A 274 -22.81 -1.53 3.57
N ASN A 275 -22.14 -1.46 2.42
CA ASN A 275 -21.58 -2.63 1.74
C ASN A 275 -20.12 -2.92 2.11
N LEU A 276 -19.50 -2.06 2.94
CA LEU A 276 -18.10 -2.23 3.33
C LEU A 276 -17.94 -3.47 4.21
N SER A 277 -17.08 -4.38 3.78
CA SER A 277 -16.79 -5.64 4.47
C SER A 277 -15.34 -5.74 4.95
N VAL A 278 -14.42 -5.03 4.29
CA VAL A 278 -12.99 -5.01 4.58
C VAL A 278 -12.50 -3.57 4.70
N ILE A 279 -11.79 -3.26 5.78
CA ILE A 279 -11.08 -2.00 5.94
C ILE A 279 -9.62 -2.22 6.36
N ASN A 280 -8.72 -1.49 5.72
CA ASN A 280 -7.30 -1.45 6.07
C ASN A 280 -6.89 -0.01 6.39
N ILE A 281 -6.35 0.20 7.58
CA ILE A 281 -5.90 1.49 8.07
C ILE A 281 -4.38 1.42 8.21
N ARG A 282 -3.66 2.32 7.53
CA ARG A 282 -2.20 2.34 7.50
C ARG A 282 -1.65 3.65 8.02
N LYS A 283 -0.69 3.57 8.95
CA LYS A 283 0.02 4.76 9.49
C LYS A 283 -0.89 5.89 10.01
N MET A 284 -2.18 5.61 10.24
CA MET A 284 -3.18 6.60 10.58
C MET A 284 -3.41 6.55 12.08
N TYR A 285 -3.13 7.64 12.78
CA TYR A 285 -3.55 7.72 14.17
C TYR A 285 -5.07 7.74 14.25
N PRO A 286 -5.69 7.01 15.18
CA PRO A 286 -7.13 6.86 15.22
C PRO A 286 -7.80 8.20 15.50
N LEU A 287 -8.52 8.71 14.50
CA LEU A 287 -9.25 9.97 14.57
C LEU A 287 -10.67 9.75 15.10
N GLY A 288 -10.82 9.18 16.30
CA GLY A 288 -12.16 8.87 16.84
C GLY A 288 -12.64 7.45 16.56
N ASN A 289 -13.91 7.19 16.86
CA ASN A 289 -14.59 5.89 16.73
C ASN A 289 -15.13 5.63 15.31
N PHE A 290 -14.26 5.65 14.30
CA PHE A 290 -14.68 5.56 12.89
C PHE A 290 -15.21 4.18 12.48
N LEU A 291 -15.00 3.14 13.27
CA LEU A 291 -15.54 1.79 13.06
C LEU A 291 -16.96 1.62 13.63
N HIS A 292 -17.73 2.70 13.72
CA HIS A 292 -19.05 2.65 14.34
C HIS A 292 -20.00 1.67 13.60
N PRO A 293 -20.68 0.74 14.29
CA PRO A 293 -21.48 -0.32 13.64
C PRO A 293 -22.70 0.23 12.88
N VAL A 294 -23.20 1.42 13.23
CA VAL A 294 -24.27 2.09 12.47
C VAL A 294 -23.77 2.56 11.10
N ASN A 295 -22.51 2.99 11.01
CA ASN A 295 -21.92 3.50 9.78
C ASN A 295 -21.42 2.34 8.91
N LEU A 296 -20.86 1.31 9.53
CA LEU A 296 -20.23 0.16 8.86
C LEU A 296 -20.89 -1.17 9.28
N PRO A 297 -22.19 -1.38 8.97
CA PRO A 297 -22.94 -2.51 9.51
C PRO A 297 -22.47 -3.86 8.99
N ASN A 298 -21.86 -3.95 7.80
CA ASN A 298 -21.42 -5.23 7.23
C ASN A 298 -19.92 -5.49 7.33
N LEU A 299 -19.21 -4.66 8.11
CA LEU A 299 -17.77 -4.78 8.30
C LEU A 299 -17.44 -6.06 9.08
N THR A 300 -16.53 -6.85 8.52
CA THR A 300 -16.12 -8.16 9.07
C THR A 300 -14.61 -8.29 9.24
N HIS A 301 -13.82 -7.55 8.45
CA HIS A 301 -12.37 -7.60 8.46
C HIS A 301 -11.78 -6.21 8.69
N VAL A 302 -10.90 -6.10 9.69
CA VAL A 302 -10.18 -4.87 10.02
C VAL A 302 -8.70 -5.15 10.09
N THR A 303 -7.91 -4.32 9.40
CA THR A 303 -6.45 -4.35 9.45
C THR A 303 -5.91 -3.00 9.89
N PHE A 304 -5.01 -3.01 10.87
CA PHE A 304 -4.18 -1.89 11.27
C PHE A 304 -2.73 -2.24 10.94
N SER A 305 -2.15 -1.66 9.88
CA SER A 305 -0.78 -2.00 9.44
C SER A 305 0.17 -0.80 9.35
N ASP A 306 1.46 -1.09 9.25
CA ASP A 306 2.56 -0.12 9.16
C ASP A 306 2.74 0.79 10.41
N TYR A 307 2.11 0.46 11.54
CA TYR A 307 2.21 1.21 12.80
C TYR A 307 3.56 1.02 13.51
N ASN A 308 4.26 -0.08 13.28
CA ASN A 308 5.61 -0.29 13.82
C ASN A 308 6.58 0.76 13.29
N SER A 309 6.43 1.17 12.03
CA SER A 309 7.25 2.25 11.44
C SER A 309 6.95 3.63 12.02
N SER A 310 5.80 3.77 12.71
CA SER A 310 5.36 5.00 13.36
C SER A 310 5.46 4.92 14.89
N CYS A 311 6.02 3.84 15.45
CA CYS A 311 6.16 3.61 16.89
C CYS A 311 4.83 3.72 17.67
N LEU A 312 3.71 3.31 17.07
CA LEU A 312 2.37 3.45 17.67
C LEU A 312 1.97 2.20 18.45
N SER A 313 1.62 2.39 19.72
CA SER A 313 1.18 1.31 20.63
C SER A 313 -0.27 0.89 20.42
N LEU A 314 -0.67 -0.23 21.04
CA LEU A 314 -2.09 -0.62 21.08
C LEU A 314 -2.93 0.49 21.72
N THR A 315 -2.42 1.10 22.79
CA THR A 315 -3.09 2.23 23.45
C THR A 315 -3.30 3.40 22.46
N ASP A 316 -2.28 3.76 21.68
CA ASP A 316 -2.41 4.82 20.67
C ASP A 316 -3.48 4.50 19.64
N ILE A 317 -3.56 3.25 19.17
CA ILE A 317 -4.49 2.77 18.13
C ILE A 317 -5.93 2.68 18.67
N PHE A 318 -6.13 2.28 19.92
CA PHE A 318 -7.46 1.95 20.45
C PHE A 318 -8.03 2.95 21.48
N GLN A 319 -7.30 4.02 21.80
CA GLN A 319 -7.74 5.03 22.79
C GLN A 319 -9.14 5.61 22.51
N ASN A 320 -9.47 5.84 21.23
CA ASN A 320 -10.69 6.55 20.83
C ASN A 320 -11.88 5.65 20.46
N PHE A 321 -11.77 4.34 20.64
CA PHE A 321 -12.85 3.39 20.34
C PHE A 321 -13.59 3.02 21.61
N ASP A 322 -14.88 3.32 21.71
CA ASP A 322 -15.63 3.07 22.96
C ASP A 322 -16.87 2.19 22.78
N LEU A 323 -17.19 1.81 21.53
CA LEU A 323 -18.38 1.03 21.22
C LEU A 323 -18.01 -0.31 20.59
N PRO A 324 -18.61 -1.42 21.07
CA PRO A 324 -18.41 -2.73 20.47
C PRO A 324 -18.91 -2.82 19.03
N HIS A 325 -18.23 -3.65 18.24
CA HIS A 325 -18.61 -4.04 16.89
C HIS A 325 -18.61 -5.56 16.77
N GLU A 326 -19.79 -6.15 16.96
CA GLU A 326 -19.99 -7.60 17.07
C GLU A 326 -19.86 -8.36 15.73
N ARG A 327 -19.73 -7.68 14.58
CA ARG A 327 -19.64 -8.36 13.29
C ARG A 327 -18.21 -8.53 12.79
N ILE A 328 -17.25 -7.89 13.44
CA ILE A 328 -15.83 -8.07 13.09
C ILE A 328 -15.39 -9.44 13.57
N THR A 329 -15.09 -10.31 12.60
CA THR A 329 -14.63 -11.69 12.82
C THR A 329 -13.14 -11.87 12.52
N SER A 330 -12.53 -10.90 11.84
CA SER A 330 -11.11 -10.91 11.48
C SER A 330 -10.45 -9.59 11.85
N LEU A 331 -9.38 -9.67 12.64
CA LEU A 331 -8.62 -8.53 13.13
C LEU A 331 -7.12 -8.79 12.91
N ASP A 332 -6.47 -7.87 12.19
CA ASP A 332 -5.02 -7.85 11.98
C ASP A 332 -4.46 -6.54 12.55
N VAL A 333 -3.54 -6.64 13.51
CA VAL A 333 -2.98 -5.49 14.22
C VAL A 333 -1.46 -5.58 14.21
N GLU A 334 -0.83 -4.59 13.61
CA GLU A 334 0.58 -4.27 13.78
C GLU A 334 0.70 -3.14 14.81
N ALA A 335 1.54 -3.29 15.84
CA ALA A 335 1.73 -2.29 16.87
C ALA A 335 3.13 -2.35 17.52
N PHE A 336 3.54 -1.23 18.08
CA PHE A 336 4.78 -1.08 18.81
C PHE A 336 4.55 -1.30 20.30
N TYR A 337 5.24 -2.25 20.93
CA TYR A 337 5.08 -2.50 22.36
C TYR A 337 6.15 -1.78 23.17
N THR A 338 5.69 -0.90 24.07
CA THR A 338 6.54 -0.16 25.01
C THR A 338 6.00 -0.30 26.43
N PHE A 339 6.84 -0.04 27.42
CA PHE A 339 6.59 -0.27 28.85
C PHE A 339 5.42 0.53 29.48
N PHE A 340 4.49 1.07 28.72
CA PHE A 340 3.36 1.80 29.31
C PHE A 340 2.34 0.84 29.93
N ASP A 341 2.00 1.09 31.20
CA ASP A 341 1.09 0.27 32.01
C ASP A 341 -0.31 0.06 31.39
N THR A 342 -0.67 0.84 30.37
CA THR A 342 -2.01 0.85 29.77
C THR A 342 -2.26 -0.25 28.74
N ASP A 343 -1.24 -0.92 28.22
CA ASP A 343 -1.43 -1.87 27.11
C ASP A 343 -2.21 -3.14 27.51
N VAL A 344 -2.12 -3.59 28.77
CA VAL A 344 -2.95 -4.69 29.29
C VAL A 344 -4.43 -4.30 29.32
N GLU A 345 -4.73 -3.10 29.84
CA GLU A 345 -6.10 -2.58 29.88
C GLU A 345 -6.65 -2.36 28.46
N THR A 346 -5.79 -1.89 27.56
CA THR A 346 -6.13 -1.72 26.14
C THR A 346 -6.38 -3.06 25.47
N ALA A 347 -5.59 -4.11 25.70
CA ALA A 347 -5.85 -5.43 25.15
C ALA A 347 -7.20 -5.99 25.63
N ALA A 348 -7.52 -5.86 26.91
CA ALA A 348 -8.84 -6.18 27.44
C ALA A 348 -9.96 -5.29 26.86
N LYS A 349 -9.66 -4.03 26.51
CA LYS A 349 -10.57 -3.14 25.77
C LYS A 349 -10.81 -3.67 24.35
N ILE A 350 -9.79 -4.08 23.60
CA ILE A 350 -9.89 -4.62 22.24
C ILE A 350 -10.82 -5.84 22.20
N VAL A 351 -10.69 -6.76 23.15
CA VAL A 351 -11.56 -7.94 23.26
C VAL A 351 -13.02 -7.55 23.45
N ARG A 352 -13.30 -6.54 24.29
CA ARG A 352 -14.66 -6.00 24.49
C ARG A 352 -15.18 -5.27 23.27
N LEU A 353 -14.30 -4.60 22.52
CA LEU A 353 -14.66 -3.91 21.29
C LEU A 353 -15.01 -4.89 20.16
N PHE A 354 -14.32 -6.03 20.06
CA PHE A 354 -14.53 -7.00 18.98
C PHE A 354 -14.77 -8.41 19.54
N PRO A 355 -15.94 -8.67 20.16
CA PRO A 355 -16.19 -9.92 20.86
C PRO A 355 -16.32 -11.15 19.93
N SER A 356 -16.48 -10.95 18.62
CA SER A 356 -16.73 -12.03 17.65
C SER A 356 -15.51 -12.38 16.79
N VAL A 357 -14.33 -11.88 17.14
CA VAL A 357 -13.08 -12.21 16.45
C VAL A 357 -12.78 -13.71 16.59
N THR A 358 -12.63 -14.37 15.45
CA THR A 358 -12.17 -15.77 15.38
C THR A 358 -10.88 -15.91 14.57
N ASN A 359 -10.54 -14.90 13.76
CA ASN A 359 -9.27 -14.82 13.03
C ASN A 359 -8.50 -13.62 13.57
N PHE A 360 -7.38 -13.87 14.25
CA PHE A 360 -6.59 -12.83 14.87
C PHE A 360 -5.14 -12.92 14.43
N ARG A 361 -4.60 -11.81 13.93
CA ARG A 361 -3.18 -11.62 13.68
C ARG A 361 -2.67 -10.43 14.48
N LEU A 362 -1.60 -10.65 15.23
CA LEU A 362 -0.96 -9.64 16.05
C LEU A 362 0.53 -9.61 15.70
N LYS A 363 1.01 -8.49 15.17
CA LYS A 363 2.43 -8.24 14.90
C LYS A 363 2.95 -7.17 15.85
N LEU A 364 3.87 -7.52 16.74
CA LEU A 364 4.46 -6.60 17.72
C LEU A 364 5.95 -6.42 17.48
N THR A 365 6.43 -5.18 17.51
CA THR A 365 7.86 -4.90 17.74
C THR A 365 8.03 -4.58 19.22
N VAL A 366 8.86 -5.37 19.93
CA VAL A 366 9.00 -5.35 21.39
C VAL A 366 10.38 -4.80 21.78
N PHE A 367 10.38 -3.77 22.62
CA PHE A 367 11.60 -3.19 23.20
C PHE A 367 11.77 -3.50 24.70
N ASP A 368 10.69 -3.79 25.41
CA ASP A 368 10.73 -4.20 26.83
C ASP A 368 9.58 -5.16 27.15
N GLU A 369 9.78 -6.00 28.18
CA GLU A 369 9.01 -7.23 28.41
C GLU A 369 7.91 -7.12 29.46
N LEU A 370 7.96 -6.06 30.27
CA LEU A 370 7.11 -5.95 31.44
C LEU A 370 5.63 -5.95 30.99
N ASN A 371 4.86 -6.89 31.53
CA ASN A 371 3.42 -7.13 31.29
C ASN A 371 3.02 -7.72 29.91
N LEU A 372 3.97 -8.12 29.05
CA LEU A 372 3.66 -8.76 27.78
C LEU A 372 2.82 -10.05 27.93
N PRO A 373 3.11 -10.96 28.90
CA PRO A 373 2.28 -12.14 29.13
C PRO A 373 0.83 -11.79 29.47
N GLU A 374 0.62 -10.83 30.36
CA GLU A 374 -0.68 -10.36 30.84
C GLU A 374 -1.49 -9.69 29.70
N MET A 375 -0.81 -8.91 28.87
CA MET A 375 -1.42 -8.29 27.69
C MET A 375 -1.89 -9.37 26.70
N LEU A 376 -1.03 -10.33 26.36
CA LEU A 376 -1.40 -11.44 25.46
C LEU A 376 -2.50 -12.34 26.06
N GLN A 377 -2.47 -12.57 27.37
CA GLN A 377 -3.52 -13.31 28.09
C GLN A 377 -4.90 -12.65 27.99
N SER A 378 -4.96 -11.33 27.78
CA SER A 378 -6.23 -10.63 27.63
C SER A 378 -7.04 -11.16 26.43
N PHE A 379 -6.37 -11.61 25.36
CA PHE A 379 -7.00 -12.20 24.18
C PHE A 379 -7.45 -13.65 24.35
N ALA A 380 -7.16 -14.29 25.50
CA ALA A 380 -7.44 -15.71 25.73
C ALA A 380 -8.94 -16.09 25.68
N THR A 381 -9.82 -15.09 25.78
CA THR A 381 -11.27 -15.30 25.80
C THR A 381 -11.90 -15.44 24.41
N TRP A 382 -11.17 -15.12 23.34
CA TRP A 382 -11.65 -15.34 21.98
C TRP A 382 -11.55 -16.80 21.56
N ASP A 383 -12.60 -17.33 20.95
CA ASP A 383 -12.64 -18.68 20.39
C ASP A 383 -12.01 -18.69 18.98
N LEU A 384 -10.67 -18.67 18.93
CA LEU A 384 -9.93 -18.49 17.69
C LEU A 384 -9.98 -19.73 16.79
N THR A 385 -10.44 -19.55 15.56
CA THR A 385 -10.31 -20.52 14.46
C THR A 385 -8.98 -20.38 13.72
N SER A 386 -8.31 -19.22 13.87
CA SER A 386 -6.97 -18.96 13.33
C SER A 386 -6.30 -17.86 14.14
N GLY A 387 -5.15 -18.16 14.75
CA GLY A 387 -4.33 -17.19 15.47
C GLY A 387 -2.95 -17.07 14.84
N LEU A 388 -2.39 -15.87 14.73
CA LEU A 388 -1.00 -15.65 14.38
C LEU A 388 -0.42 -14.52 15.23
N VAL A 389 0.61 -14.84 16.01
CA VAL A 389 1.38 -13.86 16.78
C VAL A 389 2.76 -13.75 16.15
N GLU A 390 3.15 -12.55 15.75
CA GLU A 390 4.45 -12.25 15.15
C GLU A 390 5.17 -11.24 16.02
N ILE A 391 6.34 -11.60 16.54
CA ILE A 391 7.09 -10.77 17.46
C ILE A 391 8.46 -10.50 16.86
N GLU A 392 8.82 -9.22 16.80
CA GLU A 392 10.15 -8.73 16.48
C GLU A 392 10.74 -8.14 17.77
N SER A 393 11.64 -8.86 18.43
CA SER A 393 12.29 -8.43 19.67
C SER A 393 13.66 -7.81 19.39
N GLY A 394 13.97 -6.74 20.13
CA GLY A 394 15.28 -6.12 20.11
C GLY A 394 16.39 -7.00 20.69
N GLN A 395 16.23 -7.54 21.91
CA GLN A 395 17.42 -7.82 22.74
C GLN A 395 17.41 -9.07 23.63
N LYS A 396 16.28 -9.74 23.88
CA LYS A 396 16.21 -10.72 25.00
C LYS A 396 15.56 -12.05 24.62
N SER A 397 16.06 -13.13 25.22
CA SER A 397 15.45 -14.48 25.13
C SER A 397 14.24 -14.65 26.05
N THR A 398 14.13 -13.81 27.08
CA THR A 398 13.02 -13.78 28.03
C THR A 398 11.71 -13.32 27.37
N ASP A 399 11.78 -12.50 26.31
CA ASP A 399 10.66 -12.12 25.46
C ASP A 399 9.92 -13.34 24.90
N LEU A 400 10.64 -14.36 24.41
CA LEU A 400 10.02 -15.56 23.88
C LEU A 400 9.24 -16.31 24.97
N LEU A 401 9.83 -16.44 26.15
CA LEU A 401 9.16 -17.04 27.31
C LEU A 401 7.90 -16.26 27.67
N ALA A 402 7.99 -14.93 27.69
CA ALA A 402 6.86 -14.04 27.97
C ALA A 402 5.72 -14.20 26.96
N VAL A 403 6.05 -14.26 25.67
CA VAL A 403 5.07 -14.49 24.58
C VAL A 403 4.38 -15.83 24.75
N LEU A 404 5.13 -16.91 24.97
CA LEU A 404 4.57 -18.25 25.13
C LEU A 404 3.68 -18.34 26.38
N ARG A 405 4.08 -17.71 27.50
CA ARG A 405 3.26 -17.57 28.72
C ARG A 405 1.95 -16.82 28.49
N GLY A 406 1.95 -15.88 27.56
CA GLY A 406 0.76 -15.16 27.14
C GLY A 406 -0.20 -16.04 26.35
N VAL A 407 0.34 -16.64 25.28
CA VAL A 407 -0.44 -17.34 24.25
C VAL A 407 -0.95 -18.71 24.71
N VAL A 408 -0.28 -19.38 25.64
CA VAL A 408 -0.66 -20.73 26.11
C VAL A 408 -2.10 -20.83 26.63
N TRP A 409 -2.68 -19.70 27.05
CA TRP A 409 -4.04 -19.62 27.58
C TRP A 409 -5.11 -19.40 26.51
N TRP A 410 -4.74 -19.21 25.23
CA TRP A 410 -5.69 -18.90 24.17
C TRP A 410 -6.60 -20.09 23.84
N GLN A 411 -7.91 -19.82 23.76
CA GLN A 411 -8.84 -20.75 23.16
C GLN A 411 -8.55 -20.83 21.66
N GLY A 412 -8.47 -22.04 21.10
CA GLY A 412 -8.00 -22.24 19.73
C GLY A 412 -6.47 -22.30 19.59
N LEU A 413 -5.73 -22.66 20.64
CA LEU A 413 -4.28 -22.83 20.60
C LEU A 413 -3.81 -23.73 19.44
N ALA A 414 -4.56 -24.79 19.12
CA ALA A 414 -4.29 -25.68 17.98
C ALA A 414 -4.34 -25.04 16.60
N HIS A 415 -4.97 -23.87 16.51
CA HIS A 415 -5.07 -23.06 15.31
C HIS A 415 -4.20 -21.81 15.38
N THR A 416 -3.40 -21.67 16.44
CA THR A 416 -2.54 -20.51 16.68
C THR A 416 -1.10 -20.84 16.30
N ALA A 417 -0.45 -19.89 15.64
CA ALA A 417 0.96 -19.94 15.29
C ALA A 417 1.73 -18.77 15.90
N VAL A 418 3.01 -18.99 16.21
CA VAL A 418 3.88 -17.97 16.78
C VAL A 418 5.15 -17.84 15.93
N ASN A 419 5.34 -16.67 15.32
CA ASN A 419 6.59 -16.23 14.71
C ASN A 419 7.33 -15.37 15.73
N PHE A 420 8.57 -15.73 16.03
CA PHE A 420 9.41 -14.96 16.94
C PHE A 420 10.78 -14.73 16.28
N ASP A 421 11.09 -13.47 16.02
CA ASP A 421 12.33 -13.01 15.39
C ASP A 421 13.08 -12.06 16.31
N VAL A 422 14.41 -12.19 16.37
CA VAL A 422 15.26 -11.36 17.23
C VAL A 422 16.37 -10.71 16.44
N LEU A 423 16.52 -9.39 16.61
CA LEU A 423 17.43 -8.59 15.79
C LEU A 423 18.90 -8.69 16.26
N GLU A 424 19.16 -8.69 17.57
CA GLU A 424 20.54 -8.62 18.11
C GLU A 424 21.22 -9.98 18.34
N SER A 425 20.55 -11.08 18.00
CA SER A 425 21.09 -12.42 18.20
C SER A 425 21.55 -12.74 19.63
N PRO A 426 20.67 -12.60 20.63
CA PRO A 426 20.98 -12.98 22.00
C PRO A 426 21.20 -14.49 22.12
N LYS A 427 21.88 -14.91 23.19
CA LYS A 427 22.02 -16.34 23.51
C LYS A 427 20.64 -16.89 23.93
N PHE A 428 20.19 -17.93 23.25
CA PHE A 428 19.01 -18.68 23.69
C PHE A 428 19.38 -19.58 24.87
N VAL A 429 18.52 -19.62 25.88
CA VAL A 429 18.71 -20.46 27.06
C VAL A 429 17.54 -21.43 27.18
N LEU A 430 17.83 -22.73 27.07
CA LEU A 430 16.84 -23.81 27.27
C LEU A 430 16.88 -24.29 28.73
N ASP A 431 16.44 -23.44 29.64
CA ASP A 431 16.27 -23.82 31.05
C ASP A 431 14.97 -24.63 31.28
N ASP A 432 14.73 -25.00 32.53
CA ASP A 432 13.58 -25.85 32.87
C ASP A 432 12.25 -25.10 32.71
N GLU A 433 12.25 -23.79 32.88
CA GLU A 433 11.07 -22.93 32.71
C GLU A 433 10.68 -22.80 31.24
N MET A 434 11.66 -22.60 30.35
CA MET A 434 11.47 -22.62 28.91
C MET A 434 10.97 -24.00 28.43
N LYS A 435 11.53 -25.10 28.94
CA LYS A 435 11.05 -26.45 28.60
C LYS A 435 9.60 -26.64 29.03
N GLU A 436 9.26 -26.24 30.26
CA GLU A 436 7.90 -26.37 30.78
C GLU A 436 6.89 -25.63 29.90
N ILE A 437 7.17 -24.37 29.55
CA ILE A 437 6.22 -23.60 28.71
C ILE A 437 6.10 -24.18 27.31
N LEU A 438 7.19 -24.67 26.71
CA LEU A 438 7.15 -25.29 25.38
C LEU A 438 6.29 -26.57 25.38
N LEU A 439 6.33 -27.35 26.47
CA LEU A 439 5.47 -28.52 26.64
C LEU A 439 3.99 -28.12 26.81
N LEU A 440 3.70 -27.02 27.51
CA LEU A 440 2.33 -26.50 27.61
C LEU A 440 1.83 -25.99 26.24
N CYS A 441 2.72 -25.41 25.44
CA CYS A 441 2.47 -24.91 24.09
C CYS A 441 2.48 -26.00 23.00
N ARG A 442 2.60 -27.30 23.36
CA ARG A 442 2.72 -28.40 22.38
C ARG A 442 1.59 -28.51 21.37
N SER A 443 0.40 -27.98 21.70
CA SER A 443 -0.74 -27.99 20.79
C SER A 443 -0.70 -26.87 19.78
N LEU A 444 0.17 -25.85 19.89
CA LEU A 444 0.32 -24.81 18.89
C LEU A 444 0.49 -25.41 17.49
N ARG A 445 -0.10 -24.75 16.50
CA ARG A 445 0.00 -25.17 15.10
C ARG A 445 1.47 -25.24 14.67
N TRP A 446 2.23 -24.21 15.02
CA TRP A 446 3.69 -24.18 14.91
C TRP A 446 4.27 -23.00 15.70
N ILE A 447 5.55 -23.12 16.07
CA ILE A 447 6.39 -22.06 16.63
C ILE A 447 7.60 -21.90 15.71
N LYS A 448 7.85 -20.70 15.22
CA LYS A 448 9.04 -20.39 14.44
C LYS A 448 9.91 -19.44 15.25
N ILE A 449 11.16 -19.86 15.46
CA ILE A 449 12.14 -19.14 16.27
C ILE A 449 13.33 -18.80 15.38
N SER A 450 13.59 -17.50 15.18
CA SER A 450 14.70 -17.02 14.38
C SER A 450 15.57 -15.99 15.08
N GLY A 451 16.82 -15.90 14.61
CA GLY A 451 17.74 -14.86 15.01
C GLY A 451 18.35 -15.07 16.39
N PHE A 452 18.42 -16.29 16.94
CA PHE A 452 19.12 -16.57 18.20
C PHE A 452 20.53 -17.14 17.98
N ARG A 453 21.41 -16.96 18.98
CA ARG A 453 22.67 -17.70 19.10
C ARG A 453 22.51 -18.86 20.07
N MET A 454 23.10 -19.99 19.74
CA MET A 454 23.16 -21.14 20.65
C MET A 454 24.38 -21.97 20.31
N GLU A 455 25.06 -22.47 21.34
CA GLU A 455 26.20 -23.35 21.14
C GLU A 455 25.75 -24.67 20.51
N GLU A 456 26.58 -25.27 19.66
CA GLU A 456 26.23 -26.50 18.91
C GLU A 456 25.74 -27.63 19.83
N GLU A 457 26.35 -27.80 21.01
CA GLU A 457 25.93 -28.81 21.99
C GLU A 457 24.57 -28.50 22.62
N GLU A 458 24.28 -27.22 22.90
CA GLU A 458 22.97 -26.78 23.41
C GLU A 458 21.91 -26.93 22.32
N ARG A 459 22.25 -26.62 21.06
CA ARG A 459 21.36 -26.77 19.89
C ARG A 459 20.96 -28.20 19.68
N LYS A 460 21.93 -29.11 19.71
CA LYS A 460 21.65 -30.54 19.60
C LYS A 460 20.71 -31.02 20.71
N LYS A 461 20.91 -30.58 21.96
CA LYS A 461 20.00 -30.90 23.07
C LYS A 461 18.60 -30.34 22.85
N PHE A 462 18.48 -29.14 22.26
CA PHE A 462 17.19 -28.55 21.96
C PHE A 462 16.46 -29.28 20.82
N GLU A 463 17.17 -29.64 19.76
CA GLU A 463 16.63 -30.45 18.66
C GLU A 463 16.19 -31.84 19.15
N GLU A 464 17.00 -32.51 19.98
CA GLU A 464 16.63 -33.77 20.65
C GLU A 464 15.36 -33.60 21.51
N PHE A 465 15.25 -32.51 22.27
CA PHE A 465 14.06 -32.20 23.07
C PHE A 465 12.80 -31.97 22.21
N ILE A 466 12.93 -31.28 21.07
CA ILE A 466 11.85 -31.04 20.10
C ILE A 466 11.36 -32.36 19.52
N GLU A 467 12.28 -33.23 19.10
CA GLU A 467 11.96 -34.54 18.53
C GLU A 467 11.31 -35.47 19.56
N GLU A 468 11.87 -35.55 20.78
CA GLU A 468 11.35 -36.39 21.88
C GLU A 468 9.90 -36.06 22.22
N HIS A 469 9.52 -34.78 22.18
CA HIS A 469 8.19 -34.30 22.55
C HIS A 469 7.30 -33.98 21.35
N ALA A 470 7.75 -34.26 20.12
CA ALA A 470 7.05 -33.99 18.86
C ALA A 470 6.54 -32.53 18.74
N LEU A 471 7.34 -31.57 19.19
CA LEU A 471 6.97 -30.15 19.17
C LEU A 471 7.02 -29.61 17.74
N GLN A 472 6.03 -28.80 17.36
CA GLN A 472 5.96 -28.17 16.03
C GLN A 472 6.85 -26.91 15.97
N ILE A 473 8.16 -27.07 16.16
CA ILE A 473 9.10 -25.94 16.24
C ILE A 473 10.02 -25.92 15.01
N SER A 474 10.18 -24.75 14.40
CA SER A 474 11.14 -24.50 13.32
C SER A 474 12.19 -23.49 13.76
N LEU A 475 13.47 -23.87 13.63
CA LEU A 475 14.63 -23.05 13.96
C LEU A 475 15.22 -22.47 12.66
N LEU A 476 15.24 -21.14 12.48
CA LEU A 476 15.76 -20.48 11.27
C LEU A 476 16.82 -19.42 11.58
N ASN A 477 17.83 -19.26 10.73
CA ASN A 477 18.86 -18.22 10.83
C ASN A 477 19.63 -18.20 12.18
N TRP A 478 20.07 -19.37 12.65
CA TRP A 478 20.86 -19.50 13.88
C TRP A 478 22.34 -19.23 13.58
N VAL A 479 22.97 -18.37 14.38
CA VAL A 479 24.39 -18.03 14.25
C VAL A 479 25.17 -18.79 15.33
N ASN A 480 26.19 -19.54 14.91
CA ASN A 480 27.11 -20.26 15.80
C ASN A 480 28.14 -19.33 16.45
#